data_AF-A0A6B2TLW2-F1
#
_entry.id   AF-A0A6B2TLW2-F1
#
_cell.length_a   1.000
_cell.length_b   1.000
_cell.length_c   1.000
_cell.angle_alpha   90.00
_cell.angle_beta   90.00
_cell.angle_gamma   90.00
#
_symmetry.space_group_name_H-M   'P 1'
#
loop_
_entity.id
_entity.type
_entity.pdbx_description
1 polymer ?
#
loop_
_entity_poly.entity_id
_entity_poly.type
_entity_poly.pdbx_seq_one_letter_code
_entity_poly.pdbx_strand_id
1 'polypeptide(L)'
;MGTAAATGVWGRAEQQDFRSRVRGTLLGAAVGDALGAPVDGLTLDAIREAHGAEGLTEPAPAHGRRGAVTAGTQLTLFTVDGLIRAQVRRDTGAWHPPTDLHRAYRRWAATQSDWGPDERRKEDGWLAREEWLYSRR
;
A
#
# COMPACT_ATOMS: atom_id res chain seq x y z
N MET A 1 19.69 -5.27 30.34
CA MET A 1 18.72 -4.24 30.78
C MET A 1 18.03 -3.68 29.55
N GLY A 2 16.88 -4.24 29.18
CA GLY A 2 16.13 -3.78 28.01
C GLY A 2 15.41 -2.48 28.33
N THR A 3 15.65 -1.43 27.53
CA THR A 3 14.87 -0.20 27.57
C THR A 3 13.43 -0.54 27.18
N ALA A 4 12.55 -0.60 28.18
CA ALA A 4 11.12 -0.50 27.94
C ALA A 4 10.92 0.83 27.19
N ALA A 5 10.57 0.75 25.91
CA ALA A 5 10.12 1.91 25.15
C ALA A 5 8.96 2.51 25.95
N ALA A 6 9.17 3.71 26.50
CA ALA A 6 8.16 4.43 27.24
C ALA A 6 6.95 4.59 26.31
N THR A 7 5.90 3.81 26.56
CA THR A 7 4.58 4.05 26.00
C THR A 7 4.05 5.29 26.69
N GLY A 8 4.54 6.46 26.24
CA GLY A 8 3.96 7.74 26.63
C GLY A 8 2.47 7.67 26.30
N VAL A 9 1.63 7.87 27.31
CA VAL A 9 0.17 7.89 27.12
C VAL A 9 -0.15 9.12 26.26
N TRP A 10 -0.41 8.90 24.98
CA TRP A 10 -0.76 9.99 24.06
C TRP A 10 -2.13 10.58 24.43
N GLY A 11 -2.21 11.90 24.50
CA GLY A 11 -3.47 12.61 24.58
C GLY A 11 -4.33 12.41 23.33
N ARG A 12 -5.63 12.73 23.41
CA ARG A 12 -6.55 12.57 22.26
C ARG A 12 -6.07 13.34 21.03
N ALA A 13 -5.53 14.55 21.20
CA ALA A 13 -5.05 15.37 20.09
C ALA A 13 -3.87 14.71 19.34
N GLU A 14 -2.89 14.19 20.07
CA GLU A 14 -1.72 13.50 19.51
C GLU A 14 -2.13 12.22 18.78
N GLN A 15 -3.06 11.45 19.34
CA GLN A 15 -3.62 10.28 18.67
C GLN A 15 -4.33 10.63 17.35
N GLN A 16 -5.06 11.75 17.31
CA GLN A 16 -5.73 12.20 16.09
C GLN A 16 -4.74 12.72 15.05
N ASP A 17 -3.73 13.50 15.44
CA ASP A 17 -2.66 13.96 14.54
C ASP A 17 -1.92 12.77 13.93
N PHE A 18 -1.53 11.80 14.75
CA PHE A 18 -0.86 10.59 14.27
C PHE A 18 -1.74 9.81 13.27
N ARG A 19 -3.01 9.57 13.59
CA ARG A 19 -3.95 8.89 12.68
C ARG A 19 -4.14 9.66 11.38
N SER A 20 -4.20 10.99 11.45
CA SER A 20 -4.30 11.86 10.28
C SER A 20 -3.08 11.69 9.37
N ARG A 21 -1.87 11.72 9.95
CA ARG A 21 -0.62 11.53 9.20
C ARG A 21 -0.54 10.16 8.55
N VAL A 22 -0.87 9.09 9.27
CA VAL A 22 -0.89 7.73 8.70
C VAL A 22 -1.86 7.65 7.51
N ARG A 23 -3.08 8.18 7.64
CA ARG A 23 -4.06 8.21 6.53
C ARG A 23 -3.57 9.07 5.37
N GLY A 24 -3.02 10.24 5.66
CA GLY A 24 -2.46 11.15 4.66
C GLY A 24 -1.31 10.52 3.88
N THR A 25 -0.42 9.78 4.55
CA THR A 25 0.67 9.05 3.89
C THR A 25 0.13 7.98 2.95
N LEU A 26 -0.82 7.16 3.40
CA LEU A 26 -1.38 6.08 2.56
C LEU A 26 -2.18 6.64 1.38
N LEU A 27 -3.00 7.66 1.60
CA LEU A 27 -3.76 8.32 0.54
C LEU A 27 -2.82 9.04 -0.43
N GLY A 28 -1.83 9.77 0.06
CA GLY A 28 -0.85 10.46 -0.75
C GLY A 28 -0.03 9.51 -1.62
N ALA A 29 0.36 8.35 -1.07
CA ALA A 29 1.03 7.30 -1.85
C ALA A 29 0.13 6.77 -2.99
N ALA A 30 -1.15 6.50 -2.70
CA ALA A 30 -2.10 6.04 -3.72
C ALA A 30 -2.39 7.11 -4.80
N VAL A 31 -2.46 8.39 -4.41
CA VAL A 31 -2.62 9.51 -5.34
C VAL A 31 -1.38 9.65 -6.21
N GLY A 32 -0.18 9.58 -5.62
CA GLY A 32 1.09 9.64 -6.35
C GLY A 32 1.24 8.49 -7.34
N ASP A 33 0.89 7.27 -6.94
CA ASP A 33 0.85 6.08 -7.79
C ASP A 33 -0.11 6.27 -8.99
N ALA A 34 -1.34 6.73 -8.71
CA ALA A 34 -2.34 6.96 -9.76
C ALA A 34 -2.00 8.11 -10.72
N LEU A 35 -1.29 9.14 -10.26
CA LEU A 35 -0.77 10.22 -11.10
C LEU A 35 0.49 9.80 -11.86
N GLY A 36 1.32 8.94 -11.29
CA GLY A 36 2.52 8.42 -11.96
C GLY A 36 2.20 7.44 -13.08
N ALA A 37 1.16 6.62 -12.92
CA ALA A 37 0.86 5.51 -13.83
C ALA A 37 0.76 5.90 -15.33
N PRO A 38 0.09 7.00 -15.73
CA PRO A 38 -0.02 7.38 -17.15
C PRO A 38 1.31 7.85 -17.77
N VAL A 39 2.28 8.23 -16.95
CA VAL A 39 3.57 8.79 -17.38
C VAL A 39 4.75 7.88 -17.04
N ASP A 40 4.48 6.67 -16.52
CA ASP A 40 5.52 5.72 -16.18
C ASP A 40 6.35 5.33 -17.42
N GLY A 41 7.67 5.33 -17.27
CA GLY A 41 8.61 5.09 -18.35
C GLY A 41 8.77 6.21 -19.39
N LEU A 42 8.02 7.31 -19.31
CA LEU A 42 8.19 8.46 -20.21
C LEU A 42 9.37 9.35 -19.79
N THR A 43 10.04 9.95 -20.78
CA THR A 43 10.97 11.05 -20.51
C THR A 43 10.21 12.34 -20.22
N LEU A 44 10.87 13.30 -19.57
CA LEU A 44 10.26 14.61 -19.30
C LEU A 44 9.77 15.30 -20.58
N ASP A 45 10.50 15.19 -21.68
CA ASP A 45 10.11 15.78 -22.97
C ASP A 45 8.86 15.10 -23.54
N ALA A 46 8.76 13.78 -23.47
CA ALA A 46 7.57 13.03 -23.89
C ALA A 46 6.34 13.37 -23.01
N ILE A 47 6.54 13.54 -21.71
CA ILE A 47 5.47 13.99 -20.80
C ILE A 47 4.97 15.38 -21.22
N ARG A 48 5.88 16.29 -21.54
CA ARG A 48 5.52 17.65 -21.96
C ARG A 48 4.87 17.71 -23.33
N GLU A 49 5.30 16.85 -24.24
CA GLU A 49 4.67 16.72 -25.56
C GLU A 49 3.22 16.21 -25.42
N ALA A 50 2.97 15.23 -24.55
CA ALA A 50 1.66 14.64 -24.35
C ALA A 50 0.71 15.48 -23.46
N HIS A 51 1.26 16.20 -22.47
CA HIS A 51 0.47 16.87 -21.42
C HIS A 51 0.66 18.40 -21.34
N GLY A 52 1.53 18.97 -22.18
CA GLY A 52 1.86 20.40 -22.18
C GLY A 52 3.06 20.76 -21.31
N ALA A 53 3.48 22.02 -21.34
CA ALA A 53 4.72 22.49 -20.69
C ALA A 53 4.76 22.22 -19.17
N GLU A 54 3.60 22.30 -18.52
CA GLU A 54 3.41 22.03 -17.08
C GLU A 54 3.39 20.53 -16.73
N GLY A 55 3.40 19.66 -17.75
CA GLY A 55 3.29 18.21 -17.59
C GLY A 55 1.90 17.77 -17.11
N LEU A 56 1.85 16.60 -16.46
CA LEU A 56 0.60 16.02 -15.97
C LEU A 56 0.11 16.78 -14.72
N THR A 57 -1.01 17.50 -14.85
CA THR A 57 -1.61 18.31 -13.77
C THR A 57 -2.91 17.73 -13.22
N GLU A 58 -3.48 16.72 -13.89
CA GLU A 58 -4.70 16.04 -13.48
C GLU A 58 -4.62 14.53 -13.74
N PRO A 59 -5.45 13.70 -13.09
CA PRO A 59 -5.47 12.26 -13.36
C PRO A 59 -5.77 11.94 -14.83
N ALA A 60 -4.82 11.30 -15.51
CA ALA A 60 -5.00 10.81 -16.88
C ALA A 60 -5.39 9.31 -16.92
N PRO A 61 -5.91 8.82 -18.05
CA PRO A 61 -6.20 7.39 -18.22
C PRO A 61 -4.92 6.54 -18.17
N ALA A 62 -4.92 5.51 -17.34
CA ALA A 62 -3.93 4.43 -17.32
C ALA A 62 -4.62 3.11 -16.98
N HIS A 63 -4.15 1.99 -17.55
CA HIS A 63 -4.71 0.66 -17.28
C HIS A 63 -6.25 0.59 -17.40
N GLY A 64 -6.82 1.27 -18.39
CA GLY A 64 -8.26 1.21 -18.72
C GLY A 64 -9.18 2.15 -17.91
N ARG A 65 -8.66 3.00 -17.01
CA ARG A 65 -9.45 4.03 -16.32
C ARG A 65 -8.64 5.25 -15.89
N ARG A 66 -9.31 6.36 -15.58
CA ARG A 66 -8.65 7.51 -14.92
C ARG A 66 -8.38 7.20 -13.45
N GLY A 67 -7.22 7.61 -12.96
CA GLY A 67 -6.80 7.44 -11.56
C GLY A 67 -6.67 5.98 -11.14
N ALA A 68 -6.25 5.11 -12.05
CA ALA A 68 -5.96 3.72 -11.71
C ALA A 68 -4.72 3.66 -10.81
N VAL A 69 -4.86 3.06 -9.63
CA VAL A 69 -3.70 2.63 -8.83
C VAL A 69 -3.07 1.37 -9.43
N THR A 70 -1.77 1.19 -9.20
CA THR A 70 -0.94 0.11 -9.78
C THR A 70 -0.56 -0.94 -8.73
N ALA A 71 0.29 -1.89 -9.14
CA ALA A 71 1.03 -2.76 -8.23
C ALA A 71 1.71 -2.02 -7.06
N GLY A 72 2.12 -0.75 -7.22
CA GLY A 72 2.72 0.07 -6.16
C GLY A 72 1.80 0.29 -4.96
N THR A 73 0.55 0.70 -5.20
CA THR A 73 -0.45 0.81 -4.13
C THR A 73 -0.78 -0.57 -3.54
N GLN A 74 -0.91 -1.61 -4.37
CA GLN A 74 -1.20 -2.96 -3.87
C GLN A 74 -0.12 -3.44 -2.90
N LEU A 75 1.16 -3.32 -3.28
CA LEU A 75 2.30 -3.68 -2.43
C LEU A 75 2.34 -2.85 -1.15
N THR A 76 2.00 -1.55 -1.22
CA THR A 76 1.89 -0.67 -0.04
C THR A 76 0.83 -1.19 0.94
N LEU A 77 -0.36 -1.59 0.46
CA LEU A 77 -1.40 -2.15 1.33
C LEU A 77 -0.97 -3.46 1.99
N PHE A 78 -0.31 -4.35 1.26
CA PHE A 78 0.24 -5.58 1.84
C PHE A 78 1.38 -5.30 2.82
N THR A 79 2.19 -4.26 2.60
CA THR A 79 3.20 -3.79 3.58
C THR A 79 2.52 -3.42 4.90
N VAL A 80 1.43 -2.64 4.84
CA VAL A 80 0.66 -2.24 6.03
C VAL A 80 0.01 -3.44 6.72
N ASP A 81 -0.57 -4.38 5.97
CA ASP A 81 -1.11 -5.64 6.53
C ASP A 81 -0.01 -6.43 7.28
N GLY A 82 1.18 -6.56 6.69
CA GLY A 82 2.34 -7.20 7.33
C GLY A 82 2.74 -6.53 8.65
N LEU A 83 2.83 -5.19 8.66
CA LEU A 83 3.18 -4.41 9.85
C LEU A 83 2.10 -4.52 10.95
N ILE A 84 0.82 -4.46 10.59
CA ILE A 84 -0.29 -4.64 11.54
C ILE A 84 -0.21 -6.02 12.19
N ARG A 85 -0.03 -7.08 11.39
CA ARG A 85 0.06 -8.45 11.92
C ARG A 85 1.28 -8.65 12.81
N ALA A 86 2.43 -8.04 12.44
CA ALA A 86 3.61 -8.04 13.29
C ALA A 86 3.33 -7.38 14.64
N GLN A 87 2.68 -6.21 14.63
CA GLN A 87 2.34 -5.48 15.84
C GLN A 87 1.37 -6.27 16.74
N VAL A 88 0.39 -6.99 16.18
CA VAL A 88 -0.53 -7.86 16.95
C VAL A 88 0.22 -9.02 17.61
N ARG A 89 1.21 -9.63 16.95
CA ARG A 89 2.03 -10.71 17.53
C ARG A 89 3.03 -10.22 18.58
N ARG A 90 3.20 -8.91 18.75
CA ARG A 90 4.07 -8.36 19.79
C ARG A 90 3.58 -8.75 21.18
N ASP A 91 2.28 -8.72 21.39
CA ASP A 91 1.67 -9.00 22.69
C ASP A 91 1.73 -10.49 23.05
N THR A 92 1.96 -11.37 22.07
CA THR A 92 2.13 -12.82 22.28
C THR A 92 3.59 -13.27 22.34
N GLY A 93 4.55 -12.33 22.29
CA GLY A 93 5.99 -12.63 22.34
C GLY A 93 6.58 -13.14 21.03
N ALA A 94 5.80 -13.19 19.94
CA ALA A 94 6.23 -13.69 18.63
C ALA A 94 6.53 -12.54 17.63
N TRP A 95 7.06 -11.42 18.13
CA TRP A 95 7.32 -10.23 17.31
C TRP A 95 8.49 -10.44 16.35
N HIS A 96 8.24 -10.49 15.05
CA HIS A 96 9.30 -10.51 14.03
C HIS A 96 8.83 -9.87 12.71
N PRO A 97 8.87 -8.53 12.61
CA PRO A 97 8.37 -7.80 11.44
C PRO A 97 8.89 -8.29 10.07
N PRO A 98 10.17 -8.69 9.90
CA PRO A 98 10.65 -9.20 8.61
C PRO A 98 9.90 -10.45 8.13
N THR A 99 9.58 -11.39 9.04
CA THR A 99 8.83 -12.61 8.68
C THR A 99 7.42 -12.27 8.22
N ASP A 100 6.82 -11.27 8.84
CA ASP A 100 5.43 -10.91 8.62
C ASP A 100 5.23 -10.07 7.37
N LEU A 101 6.18 -9.18 7.09
CA LEU A 101 6.33 -8.52 5.80
C LEU A 101 6.58 -9.55 4.68
N HIS A 102 7.50 -10.49 4.88
CA HIS A 102 7.76 -11.54 3.89
C HIS A 102 6.49 -12.34 3.56
N ARG A 103 5.73 -12.76 4.60
CA ARG A 103 4.45 -13.45 4.40
C ARG A 103 3.43 -12.57 3.68
N ALA A 104 3.37 -11.27 3.98
CA ALA A 104 2.48 -10.35 3.30
C ALA A 104 2.84 -10.16 1.82
N TYR A 105 4.13 -10.07 1.49
CA TYR A 105 4.59 -9.99 0.10
C TYR A 105 4.34 -11.28 -0.66
N ARG A 106 4.39 -12.44 0.00
CA ARG A 106 3.95 -13.70 -0.63
C ARG A 106 2.44 -13.71 -0.95
N ARG A 107 1.60 -13.13 -0.08
CA ARG A 107 0.16 -12.97 -0.38
C ARG A 107 -0.05 -12.01 -1.55
N TRP A 108 0.66 -10.88 -1.58
CA TRP A 108 0.65 -9.98 -2.73
C TRP A 108 1.08 -10.68 -4.02
N ALA A 109 2.20 -11.41 -4.00
CA ALA A 109 2.68 -12.15 -5.17
C ALA A 109 1.67 -13.19 -5.68
N ALA A 110 0.89 -13.80 -4.77
CA ALA A 110 -0.21 -14.68 -5.15
C ALA A 110 -1.31 -13.91 -5.89
N THR A 111 -1.66 -12.69 -5.49
CA THR A 111 -2.66 -11.89 -6.24
C THR A 111 -2.17 -11.50 -7.64
N GLN A 112 -0.85 -11.46 -7.87
CA GLN A 112 -0.28 -11.21 -9.20
C GLN A 112 -0.29 -12.45 -10.12
N SER A 113 -0.55 -13.64 -9.58
CA SER A 113 -0.42 -14.92 -10.31
C SER A 113 -1.75 -15.67 -10.41
N ASP A 114 -2.53 -15.66 -9.33
CA ASP A 114 -3.82 -16.33 -9.23
C ASP A 114 -4.89 -15.57 -10.05
N TRP A 115 -5.98 -16.26 -10.37
CA TRP A 115 -7.11 -15.69 -11.12
C TRP A 115 -8.03 -14.82 -10.25
N GLY A 116 -8.06 -15.07 -8.95
CA GLY A 116 -8.93 -14.37 -8.02
C GLY A 116 -8.76 -14.88 -6.58
N PRO A 117 -9.53 -14.32 -5.64
CA PRO A 117 -9.54 -14.73 -4.24
C PRO A 117 -9.80 -16.22 -4.03
N ASP A 118 -9.02 -16.87 -3.15
CA ASP A 118 -9.27 -18.23 -2.69
C ASP A 118 -9.70 -18.23 -1.22
N GLU A 119 -11.01 -18.24 -0.96
CA GLU A 119 -11.56 -18.20 0.41
C GLU A 119 -11.15 -19.40 1.28
N ARG A 120 -10.65 -20.49 0.68
CA ARG A 120 -10.14 -21.65 1.42
C ARG A 120 -8.84 -21.32 2.15
N ARG A 121 -8.09 -20.31 1.70
CA ARG A 121 -6.85 -19.83 2.34
C ARG A 121 -7.16 -18.89 3.50
N LYS A 122 -7.64 -19.44 4.61
CA LYS A 122 -8.06 -18.66 5.80
C LYS A 122 -6.98 -17.75 6.37
N GLU A 123 -5.71 -18.13 6.21
CA GLU A 123 -4.57 -17.35 6.73
C GLU A 123 -4.30 -16.06 5.94
N ASP A 124 -4.84 -15.95 4.72
CA ASP A 124 -4.55 -14.82 3.84
C ASP A 124 -5.20 -13.52 4.35
N GLY A 125 -6.24 -13.63 5.18
CA GLY A 125 -6.94 -12.51 5.79
C GLY A 125 -7.79 -11.71 4.81
N TRP A 126 -8.27 -10.55 5.25
CA TRP A 126 -9.26 -9.76 4.51
C TRP A 126 -8.73 -9.18 3.21
N LEU A 127 -7.52 -8.60 3.23
CA LEU A 127 -6.98 -7.88 2.07
C LEU A 127 -6.92 -8.79 0.82
N ALA A 128 -6.45 -10.04 0.95
CA ALA A 128 -6.39 -10.98 -0.17
C ALA A 128 -7.76 -11.43 -0.70
N ARG A 129 -8.88 -11.01 -0.11
CA ARG A 129 -10.23 -11.27 -0.63
C ARG A 129 -10.73 -10.20 -1.59
N GLU A 130 -10.00 -9.09 -1.70
CA GLU A 130 -10.39 -7.98 -2.55
C GLU A 130 -10.02 -8.27 -4.01
N GLU A 131 -11.01 -8.54 -4.85
CA GLU A 131 -10.83 -8.93 -6.26
C GLU A 131 -9.97 -7.94 -7.06
N TRP A 132 -10.06 -6.65 -6.75
CA TRP A 132 -9.32 -5.61 -7.48
C TRP A 132 -7.79 -5.73 -7.32
N LEU A 133 -7.31 -6.41 -6.26
CA LEU A 133 -5.88 -6.70 -6.04
C LEU A 133 -5.32 -7.77 -6.98
N TYR A 134 -6.20 -8.50 -7.67
CA TYR A 134 -5.84 -9.52 -8.67
C TYR A 134 -5.70 -8.93 -10.07
N SER A 135 -5.97 -7.62 -10.22
CA SER A 135 -5.69 -6.91 -11.46
C SER A 135 -4.19 -6.61 -11.55
N ARG A 136 -3.54 -7.20 -12.55
CA ARG A 136 -2.12 -7.00 -12.89
C ARG A 136 -1.99 -5.71 -13.68
N ARG A 137 -1.37 -4.69 -13.09
CA ARG A 137 -1.23 -3.35 -13.66
C ARG A 137 0.13 -2.78 -13.29
#